data_AF-X1KP46-F1
#
_entry.id   AF-X1KP46-F1
#
_cell.length_a   1.000
_cell.length_b   1.000
_cell.length_c   1.000
_cell.angle_alpha   90.00
_cell.angle_beta   90.00
_cell.angle_gamma   90.00
#
_symmetry.space_group_name_H-M   'P 1'
#
loop_
_entity.id
_entity.type
_entity.pdbx_description
1 polymer ?
#
loop_
_entity_poly.entity_id
_entity_poly.type
_entity_poly.pdbx_seq_one_letter_code
_entity_poly.pdbx_strand_id
1 'polypeptide(L)'
;RGYFQPNKLRKIINAAKRYGLKPQIHIDEIVDTNGALLAAKLNAVQAGHLLKSNDKGLKAMAKAGVIATLLPGTPFCLMLKDYAPARKIIEFDVPVALATDLNPNCWTESIQMIIVLACYNMKLSPAEEY
;
A
#
# COMPACT_ATOMS: atom_id res chain seq x y z
N ARG A 1 7.00 -0.44 -17.56
CA ARG A 1 8.05 -1.49 -17.66
C ARG A 1 8.78 -1.51 -16.31
N GLY A 2 9.29 -2.66 -15.85
CA GLY A 2 10.08 -2.73 -14.60
C GLY A 2 9.38 -3.34 -13.36
N TYR A 3 8.17 -3.89 -13.48
CA TYR A 3 7.47 -4.56 -12.37
C TYR A 3 6.90 -5.93 -12.79
N PHE A 4 6.61 -6.79 -11.81
CA PHE A 4 6.00 -8.10 -12.05
C PHE A 4 4.55 -7.97 -12.50
N GLN A 5 4.21 -8.62 -13.61
CA GLN A 5 2.83 -8.70 -14.09
C GLN A 5 1.95 -9.52 -13.10
N PRO A 6 0.65 -9.21 -12.97
CA PRO A 6 -0.28 -9.90 -12.07
C PRO A 6 -0.21 -11.44 -12.11
N ASN A 7 -0.07 -12.02 -13.32
CA ASN A 7 0.03 -13.46 -13.51
C ASN A 7 1.33 -14.06 -12.92
N LYS A 8 2.45 -13.33 -13.01
CA LYS A 8 3.73 -13.75 -12.41
C LYS A 8 3.67 -13.65 -10.89
N LEU A 9 3.14 -12.54 -10.37
CA LEU A 9 2.94 -12.35 -8.93
C LEU A 9 2.09 -13.47 -8.33
N ARG A 10 0.95 -13.81 -8.96
CA ARG A 10 0.10 -14.92 -8.53
C ARG A 10 0.84 -16.26 -8.44
N LYS A 11 1.72 -16.56 -9.40
CA LYS A 11 2.53 -17.79 -9.38
C LYS A 11 3.49 -17.81 -8.19
N ILE A 12 4.21 -16.71 -7.94
CA ILE A 12 5.16 -16.58 -6.83
C ILE A 12 4.43 -16.70 -5.49
N ILE A 13 3.34 -15.94 -5.31
CA ILE A 13 2.58 -15.95 -4.06
C ILE A 13 1.97 -17.32 -3.77
N ASN A 14 1.39 -17.99 -4.77
CA ASN A 14 0.84 -19.33 -4.58
C ASN A 14 1.93 -20.35 -4.24
N ALA A 15 3.13 -20.21 -4.80
CA ALA A 15 4.25 -21.07 -4.42
C ALA A 15 4.68 -20.83 -2.97
N ALA A 16 4.81 -19.57 -2.54
CA ALA A 16 5.18 -19.19 -1.18
C ALA A 16 4.16 -19.69 -0.14
N LYS A 17 2.86 -19.59 -0.45
CA LYS A 17 1.77 -20.09 0.41
C LYS A 17 1.85 -21.59 0.70
N ARG A 18 2.34 -22.41 -0.24
CA ARG A 18 2.55 -23.85 0.00
C ARG A 18 3.59 -24.14 1.09
N TYR A 19 4.44 -23.16 1.41
CA TYR A 19 5.42 -23.21 2.49
C TYR A 19 4.99 -22.42 3.73
N GLY A 20 3.70 -22.07 3.84
CA GLY A 20 3.17 -21.35 5.01
C GLY A 20 3.50 -19.85 5.07
N LEU A 21 4.11 -19.29 4.02
CA LEU A 21 4.41 -17.86 3.96
C LEU A 21 3.15 -17.04 3.69
N LYS A 22 3.02 -15.91 4.41
CA LYS A 22 1.90 -14.97 4.26
C LYS A 22 2.27 -13.85 3.28
N PRO A 23 1.41 -13.48 2.32
CA PRO A 23 1.76 -12.49 1.31
C PRO A 23 1.77 -11.06 1.86
N GLN A 24 2.82 -10.33 1.57
CA GLN A 24 2.93 -8.88 1.67
C GLN A 24 3.43 -8.37 0.32
N ILE A 25 2.76 -7.37 -0.26
CA ILE A 25 3.00 -6.98 -1.66
C ILE A 25 3.04 -5.48 -1.86
N HIS A 26 3.87 -5.04 -2.80
CA HIS A 26 3.95 -3.65 -3.25
C HIS A 26 3.13 -3.52 -4.53
N ILE A 27 2.19 -2.56 -4.55
CA ILE A 27 1.23 -2.43 -5.64
C ILE A 27 0.92 -0.98 -5.98
N ASP A 28 0.56 -0.76 -7.24
CA ASP A 28 -0.07 0.46 -7.72
C ASP A 28 0.65 1.78 -7.33
N GLU A 29 1.98 1.75 -7.20
CA GLU A 29 2.78 2.93 -6.81
C GLU A 29 2.78 4.02 -7.90
N ILE A 30 3.03 3.62 -9.15
CA ILE A 30 3.22 4.56 -10.27
C ILE A 30 2.03 4.53 -11.24
N VAL A 31 1.42 3.35 -11.43
CA VAL A 31 0.30 3.12 -12.33
C VAL A 31 -0.68 2.13 -11.71
N ASP A 32 -1.97 2.22 -12.04
CA ASP A 32 -2.95 1.22 -11.64
C ASP A 32 -2.68 -0.11 -12.36
N THR A 33 -2.37 -1.16 -11.61
CA THR A 33 -2.13 -2.52 -12.13
C THR A 33 -3.28 -3.48 -11.80
N ASN A 34 -4.38 -2.98 -11.26
CA ASN A 34 -5.36 -3.76 -10.50
C ASN A 34 -4.71 -4.54 -9.34
N GLY A 35 -3.62 -4.01 -8.78
CA GLY A 35 -2.84 -4.65 -7.72
C GLY A 35 -3.66 -4.82 -6.45
N ALA A 36 -4.47 -3.82 -6.08
CA ALA A 36 -5.34 -3.89 -4.90
C ALA A 36 -6.38 -5.03 -5.00
N LEU A 37 -6.98 -5.21 -6.17
CA LEU A 37 -7.90 -6.33 -6.41
C LEU A 37 -7.17 -7.68 -6.35
N LEU A 38 -5.94 -7.74 -6.84
CA LEU A 38 -5.13 -8.95 -6.75
C LEU A 38 -4.73 -9.25 -5.30
N ALA A 39 -4.37 -8.24 -4.50
CA ALA A 39 -4.07 -8.37 -3.07
C ALA A 39 -5.22 -9.07 -2.33
N ALA A 40 -6.45 -8.58 -2.55
CA ALA A 40 -7.66 -9.15 -1.99
C ALA A 40 -7.87 -10.61 -2.44
N LYS A 41 -7.78 -10.90 -3.75
CA LYS A 41 -7.91 -12.27 -4.28
C LYS A 41 -6.86 -13.24 -3.74
N LEU A 42 -5.68 -12.73 -3.43
CA LEU A 42 -4.59 -13.51 -2.87
C LEU A 42 -4.63 -13.56 -1.34
N ASN A 43 -5.64 -12.98 -0.66
CA ASN A 43 -5.67 -12.88 0.80
C ASN A 43 -4.31 -12.44 1.36
N ALA A 44 -3.75 -11.39 0.76
CA ALA A 44 -2.53 -10.79 1.28
C ALA A 44 -2.79 -10.24 2.68
N VAL A 45 -1.81 -10.32 3.56
CA VAL A 45 -1.92 -9.68 4.88
C VAL A 45 -1.88 -8.16 4.71
N GLN A 46 -1.07 -7.69 3.76
CA GLN A 46 -0.79 -6.29 3.58
C GLN A 46 -0.49 -5.97 2.10
N ALA A 47 -0.86 -4.76 1.70
CA ALA A 47 -0.51 -4.17 0.42
C ALA A 47 0.01 -2.72 0.60
N GLY A 48 1.17 -2.43 0.00
CA GLY A 48 1.89 -1.16 0.16
C GLY A 48 1.79 -0.23 -1.03
N HIS A 49 2.13 1.05 -0.80
CA HIS A 49 2.03 2.20 -1.72
C HIS A 49 0.59 2.63 -2.02
N LEU A 50 -0.13 1.95 -2.92
CA LEU A 50 -1.54 2.23 -3.27
C LEU A 50 -1.82 3.60 -3.92
N LEU A 51 -0.80 4.33 -4.36
CA LEU A 51 -0.92 5.69 -4.92
C LEU A 51 -1.91 5.78 -6.09
N LYS A 52 -1.97 4.75 -6.93
CA LYS A 52 -2.82 4.66 -8.12
C LYS A 52 -3.88 3.57 -8.03
N SER A 53 -4.12 2.99 -6.84
CA SER A 53 -5.12 1.93 -6.69
C SER A 53 -6.54 2.46 -6.95
N ASN A 54 -7.32 1.72 -7.73
CA ASN A 54 -8.71 2.06 -8.02
C ASN A 54 -9.69 1.67 -6.91
N ASP A 55 -10.84 2.34 -6.87
CA ASP A 55 -11.88 2.16 -5.86
C ASP A 55 -12.39 0.70 -5.76
N LYS A 56 -12.46 -0.02 -6.88
CA LYS A 56 -12.91 -1.42 -6.90
C LYS A 56 -11.92 -2.33 -6.17
N GLY A 57 -10.63 -2.09 -6.37
CA GLY A 57 -9.56 -2.81 -5.68
C GLY A 57 -9.55 -2.52 -4.18
N LEU A 58 -9.65 -1.24 -3.79
CA LEU A 58 -9.69 -0.84 -2.37
C LEU A 58 -10.89 -1.46 -1.63
N LYS A 59 -12.09 -1.41 -2.21
CA LYS A 59 -13.27 -2.07 -1.64
C LYS A 59 -13.12 -3.59 -1.53
N ALA A 60 -12.36 -4.21 -2.44
CA ALA A 60 -12.06 -5.64 -2.34
C ALA A 60 -11.07 -5.93 -1.20
N MET A 61 -10.09 -5.05 -0.97
CA MET A 61 -9.15 -5.16 0.14
C MET A 61 -9.89 -5.10 1.49
N ALA A 62 -10.82 -4.16 1.67
CA ALA A 62 -11.64 -4.07 2.88
C ALA A 62 -12.35 -5.40 3.16
N LYS A 63 -13.05 -5.95 2.16
CA LYS A 63 -13.78 -7.23 2.29
C LYS A 63 -12.87 -8.42 2.62
N ALA A 64 -11.62 -8.40 2.15
CA ALA A 64 -10.65 -9.46 2.38
C ALA A 64 -9.79 -9.24 3.64
N GLY A 65 -9.97 -8.13 4.36
CA GLY A 65 -9.17 -7.78 5.54
C GLY A 65 -7.70 -7.48 5.21
N VAL A 66 -7.39 -7.00 4.01
CA VAL A 66 -6.02 -6.64 3.61
C VAL A 66 -5.67 -5.27 4.16
N ILE A 67 -4.56 -5.17 4.88
CA ILE A 67 -4.08 -3.90 5.45
C ILE A 67 -3.44 -3.04 4.34
N ALA A 68 -3.87 -1.79 4.24
CA ALA A 68 -3.26 -0.77 3.42
C ALA A 68 -2.09 -0.12 4.18
N THR A 69 -0.84 -0.44 3.79
CA THR A 69 0.32 0.28 4.35
C THR A 69 0.64 1.48 3.47
N LEU A 70 0.42 2.66 4.03
CA LEU A 70 0.64 3.92 3.37
C LEU A 70 2.08 4.38 3.62
N LEU A 71 2.75 4.76 2.54
CA LEU A 71 4.18 5.05 2.52
C LEU A 71 4.40 6.49 2.01
N PRO A 72 4.05 7.53 2.77
CA PRO A 72 4.13 8.92 2.32
C PRO A 72 5.57 9.43 2.12
N GLY A 73 6.57 8.76 2.72
CA GLY A 73 7.98 9.08 2.49
C GLY A 73 8.38 8.90 1.02
N THR A 74 7.88 7.84 0.37
CA THR A 74 8.22 7.51 -1.03
C THR A 74 7.80 8.61 -2.02
N PRO A 75 6.52 9.05 -2.11
CA PRO A 75 6.13 10.15 -2.99
C PRO A 75 6.81 11.47 -2.62
N PHE A 76 7.11 11.71 -1.34
CA PHE A 76 7.88 12.89 -0.93
C PHE A 76 9.30 12.88 -1.53
N CYS A 77 10.06 11.79 -1.35
CA CYS A 77 11.41 11.65 -1.88
C CYS A 77 11.44 11.68 -3.43
N LEU A 78 10.43 11.11 -4.06
CA LEU A 78 10.26 11.10 -5.52
C LEU A 78 9.71 12.43 -6.07
N MET A 79 9.44 13.42 -5.23
CA MET A 79 8.85 14.72 -5.59
C MET A 79 7.55 14.57 -6.39
N LEU A 80 6.73 13.58 -6.03
CA LEU A 80 5.43 13.34 -6.64
C LEU A 80 4.40 14.30 -6.07
N LYS A 81 3.48 14.72 -6.93
CA LYS A 81 2.32 15.54 -6.53
C LYS A 81 1.26 14.72 -5.77
N ASP A 82 1.12 13.45 -6.13
CA ASP A 82 0.05 12.59 -5.65
C ASP A 82 0.55 11.66 -4.54
N TYR A 83 -0.30 11.43 -3.54
CA TYR A 83 -0.12 10.47 -2.46
C TYR A 83 -1.24 9.44 -2.52
N ALA A 84 -1.11 8.35 -1.76
CA ALA A 84 -2.21 7.39 -1.65
C ALA A 84 -3.49 8.05 -1.11
N PRO A 85 -4.67 7.64 -1.61
CA PRO A 85 -5.93 8.28 -1.28
C PRO A 85 -6.44 7.84 0.10
N ALA A 86 -5.73 8.18 1.18
CA ALA A 86 -6.00 7.68 2.54
C ALA A 86 -7.44 7.92 3.00
N ARG A 87 -8.03 9.08 2.67
CA ARG A 87 -9.43 9.38 3.00
C ARG A 87 -10.38 8.35 2.41
N LYS A 88 -10.24 8.04 1.12
CA LYS A 88 -11.04 6.99 0.46
C LYS A 88 -10.79 5.61 1.06
N ILE A 89 -9.54 5.30 1.37
CA ILE A 89 -9.15 4.01 1.98
C ILE A 89 -9.90 3.82 3.30
N ILE A 90 -9.96 4.85 4.15
CA ILE A 90 -10.69 4.84 5.41
C ILE A 90 -12.21 4.85 5.19
N GLU A 91 -12.73 5.66 4.27
CA GLU A 91 -14.16 5.66 3.91
C GLU A 91 -14.65 4.29 3.40
N PHE A 92 -13.76 3.50 2.79
CA PHE A 92 -14.05 2.14 2.34
C PHE A 92 -13.81 1.07 3.41
N ASP A 93 -13.49 1.46 4.64
CA ASP A 93 -13.25 0.57 5.78
C ASP A 93 -12.06 -0.38 5.55
N VAL A 94 -11.04 0.10 4.83
CA VAL A 94 -9.78 -0.63 4.68
C VAL A 94 -8.88 -0.29 5.88
N PRO A 95 -8.36 -1.28 6.63
CA PRO A 95 -7.46 -1.02 7.73
C PRO A 95 -6.16 -0.38 7.23
N VAL A 96 -5.68 0.64 7.92
CA VAL A 96 -4.51 1.44 7.53
C VAL A 96 -3.34 1.18 8.47
N ALA A 97 -2.13 1.18 7.92
CA ALA A 97 -0.87 1.24 8.64
C ALA A 97 0.08 2.25 7.98
N LEU A 98 1.07 2.75 8.72
CA LEU A 98 2.15 3.60 8.21
C LEU A 98 3.49 2.88 8.32
N ALA A 99 4.40 3.17 7.38
CA ALA A 99 5.80 2.75 7.49
C ALA A 99 6.71 3.75 6.78
N THR A 100 8.00 3.73 7.14
CA THR A 100 9.02 4.60 6.54
C THR A 100 9.33 4.27 5.10
N ASP A 101 9.15 3.01 4.70
CA ASP A 101 9.70 2.48 3.46
C ASP A 101 11.21 2.74 3.36
N LEU A 102 11.95 2.62 4.48
CA LEU A 102 13.38 2.90 4.53
C LEU A 102 14.11 2.04 3.49
N ASN A 103 14.62 2.69 2.45
CA ASN A 103 15.38 2.07 1.38
C ASN A 103 16.21 3.15 0.65
N PRO A 104 17.14 2.80 -0.26
CA PRO A 104 17.98 3.79 -0.96
C PRO A 104 17.22 4.89 -1.73
N ASN A 105 15.97 4.65 -2.11
CA ASN A 105 15.09 5.64 -2.75
C ASN A 105 14.34 6.52 -1.74
N CYS A 106 14.00 5.98 -0.56
CA CYS A 106 13.39 6.70 0.54
C CYS A 106 14.26 6.61 1.80
N TRP A 107 15.27 7.48 1.87
CA TRP A 107 16.30 7.45 2.93
C TRP A 107 15.84 8.18 4.19
N THR A 108 14.82 7.66 4.86
CA THR A 108 14.33 8.19 6.14
C THR A 108 14.05 7.07 7.14
N GLU A 109 14.67 7.17 8.32
CA GLU A 109 14.43 6.25 9.44
C GLU A 109 13.35 6.79 10.40
N SER A 110 12.90 8.03 10.19
CA SER A 110 12.00 8.71 11.13
C SER A 110 10.54 8.38 10.87
N ILE A 111 9.94 7.56 11.72
CA ILE A 111 8.49 7.33 11.70
C ILE A 111 7.70 8.62 12.03
N GLN A 112 8.26 9.53 12.83
CA GLN A 112 7.62 10.81 13.11
C GLN A 112 7.48 11.67 11.85
N MET A 113 8.49 11.65 10.97
CA MET A 113 8.39 12.33 9.67
C MET A 113 7.27 11.74 8.81
N ILE A 114 7.10 10.41 8.82
CA ILE A 114 6.03 9.71 8.07
C ILE A 114 4.65 10.12 8.57
N ILE A 115 4.46 10.17 9.89
CA ILE A 115 3.25 10.66 10.55
C ILE A 115 2.94 12.10 10.10
N VAL A 116 3.92 13.00 10.14
CA VAL A 116 3.73 14.38 9.66
C VAL A 116 3.31 14.42 8.19
N LEU A 117 3.98 13.66 7.32
CA LEU A 117 3.64 13.63 5.90
C LEU A 117 2.25 13.03 5.63
N ALA A 118 1.86 11.99 6.37
CA ALA A 118 0.53 11.38 6.33
C ALA A 118 -0.55 12.39 6.70
N CYS A 119 -0.38 13.13 7.80
CA CYS A 119 -1.30 14.17 8.21
C CYS A 119 -1.42 15.29 7.14
N TYR A 120 -0.29 15.83 6.68
CA TYR A 120 -0.29 16.98 5.77
C TYR A 120 -0.74 16.65 4.35
N ASN A 121 -0.24 15.55 3.77
CA ASN A 121 -0.46 15.21 2.36
C ASN A 121 -1.62 14.24 2.15
N MET A 122 -1.94 13.42 3.16
CA MET A 122 -2.95 12.36 3.05
C MET A 122 -4.18 12.62 3.93
N LYS A 123 -4.16 13.72 4.70
CA LYS A 123 -5.25 14.20 5.55
C LYS A 123 -5.65 13.20 6.63
N LEU A 124 -4.70 12.39 7.08
CA LEU A 124 -4.84 11.59 8.29
C LEU A 124 -4.95 12.50 9.50
N SER A 125 -5.83 12.14 10.42
CA SER A 125 -5.82 12.71 11.76
C SER A 125 -4.76 11.99 12.59
N PRO A 126 -4.15 12.64 13.59
CA PRO A 126 -3.19 11.97 14.47
C PRO A 126 -3.74 10.70 15.13
N ALA A 127 -5.05 10.65 15.42
CA ALA A 127 -5.70 9.50 16.05
C ALA A 127 -5.86 8.29 15.11
N GLU A 128 -5.84 8.48 13.79
CA GLU A 128 -5.90 7.38 12.81
C GLU A 128 -4.53 6.69 12.62
N GLU A 129 -3.49 7.18 13.29
CA GLU A 129 -2.11 6.71 13.17
C GLU A 129 -1.61 5.97 14.44
N TYR A 130 -2.42 5.95 15.50
CA TYR A 130 -2.20 5.23 16.76
C TYR A 130 -3.15 4.04 16.89
#